data_AF-A0AB33QIW6-F1
#
_entry.id   AF-A0AB33QIW6-F1
#
_cell.length_a   1.000
_cell.length_b   1.000
_cell.length_c   1.000
_cell.angle_alpha   90.00
_cell.angle_beta   90.00
_cell.angle_gamma   90.00
#
_symmetry.space_group_name_H-M   'P 1'
#
loop_
_entity.id
_entity.type
_entity.pdbx_description
1 polymer ?
#
loop_
_entity_poly.entity_id
_entity_poly.type
_entity_poly.pdbx_seq_one_letter_code
_entity_poly.pdbx_strand_id
1 'polypeptide(L)'
;MCKENRILELGKIFVSRRILAELTTEKINEVISWHKNGCIIMLGNKDWIEKPPHPLAEIVMNFYQADNGKDTIQLSTSVDDDGNRTTKISFSDESEDEQRGHFDWDICQSKRTPLKLGNVLCTICAKQLLGMPTIHRLIEKQLGYDWGATSVEDWIENDHAVEKDKRIVSQHFIDGESVFIITEADRSSTTIMLGYEY
;
A
#
# COMPACT_ATOMS: atom_id res chain seq x y z
N MET A 1 27.97 -8.03 -28.05
CA MET A 1 27.07 -8.72 -27.09
C MET A 1 25.73 -8.01 -27.14
N CYS A 2 24.69 -8.68 -27.65
CA CYS A 2 23.33 -8.13 -27.62
C CYS A 2 22.96 -7.87 -26.15
N LYS A 3 22.67 -6.62 -25.79
CA LYS A 3 21.88 -6.34 -24.59
C LYS A 3 20.53 -6.98 -24.84
N GLU A 4 20.27 -8.14 -24.27
CA GLU A 4 18.89 -8.65 -24.23
C GLU A 4 18.09 -7.64 -23.41
N ASN A 5 17.18 -6.92 -24.07
CA ASN A 5 16.20 -6.06 -23.39
C ASN A 5 15.28 -6.96 -22.57
N ARG A 6 15.68 -7.26 -21.33
CA ARG A 6 14.88 -8.03 -20.38
C ARG A 6 14.03 -7.05 -19.59
N ILE A 7 12.73 -7.10 -19.85
CA ILE A 7 11.72 -6.33 -19.14
C ILE A 7 11.31 -7.14 -17.90
N LEU A 8 11.31 -6.50 -16.73
CA LEU A 8 10.79 -7.10 -15.50
C LEU A 8 9.26 -7.15 -15.56
N GLU A 9 8.69 -8.33 -15.34
CA GLU A 9 7.26 -8.43 -15.03
C GLU A 9 7.04 -7.95 -13.60
N LEU A 10 6.14 -6.97 -13.41
CA LEU A 10 5.92 -6.34 -12.11
C LEU A 10 4.78 -7.02 -11.32
N GLY A 11 3.81 -7.63 -12.02
CA GLY A 11 2.59 -8.14 -11.40
C GLY A 11 1.78 -7.01 -10.75
N LYS A 12 1.16 -7.29 -9.58
CA LYS A 12 0.34 -6.30 -8.86
C LYS A 12 1.23 -5.26 -8.19
N ILE A 13 0.93 -3.97 -8.37
CA ILE A 13 1.73 -2.87 -7.86
C ILE A 13 1.03 -2.25 -6.65
N PHE A 14 1.72 -2.22 -5.51
CA PHE A 14 1.27 -1.56 -4.29
C PHE A 14 2.11 -0.34 -3.98
N VAL A 15 1.43 0.72 -3.57
CA VAL A 15 2.04 2.01 -3.24
C VAL A 15 1.71 2.35 -1.79
N SER A 16 2.69 2.84 -1.04
CA SER A 16 2.46 3.31 0.33
C SER A 16 1.60 4.57 0.36
N ARG A 17 0.96 4.83 1.50
CA ARG A 17 0.20 6.05 1.75
C ARG A 17 1.04 7.31 1.52
N ARG A 18 2.30 7.29 1.96
CA ARG A 18 3.20 8.45 1.86
C ARG A 18 3.59 8.72 0.41
N ILE A 19 3.87 7.69 -0.38
CA ILE A 19 4.13 7.85 -1.81
C ILE A 19 2.92 8.46 -2.52
N LEU A 20 1.70 7.95 -2.26
CA LEU A 20 0.48 8.52 -2.84
C LEU A 20 0.24 9.99 -2.46
N ALA A 21 0.65 10.39 -1.25
CA ALA A 21 0.47 11.74 -0.75
C ALA A 21 1.52 12.74 -1.25
N GLU A 22 2.75 12.28 -1.46
CA GLU A 22 3.90 13.15 -1.76
C GLU A 22 4.31 13.16 -3.23
N LEU A 23 4.00 12.12 -4.01
CA LEU A 23 4.39 12.00 -5.41
C LEU A 23 3.20 12.18 -6.35
N THR A 24 3.45 12.76 -7.53
CA THR A 24 2.45 12.84 -8.58
C THR A 24 2.30 11.50 -9.30
N THR A 25 1.16 11.30 -9.97
CA THR A 25 0.92 10.12 -10.81
C THR A 25 1.99 9.95 -11.89
N GLU A 26 2.45 11.04 -12.50
CA GLU A 26 3.51 11.02 -13.51
C GLU A 26 4.81 10.49 -12.91
N LYS A 27 5.16 10.93 -11.69
CA LYS A 27 6.38 10.50 -11.02
C LYS A 27 6.34 9.04 -10.59
N ILE A 28 5.19 8.57 -10.08
CA ILE A 28 5.01 7.15 -9.73
C ILE A 28 5.15 6.29 -10.99
N ASN A 29 4.53 6.69 -12.10
CA ASN A 29 4.66 5.97 -13.37
C ASN A 29 6.09 6.01 -13.96
N GLU A 30 6.81 7.12 -13.76
CA GLU A 30 8.22 7.24 -14.14
C GLU A 30 9.10 6.21 -13.38
N VAL A 31 8.99 6.13 -12.06
CA VAL A 31 9.79 5.18 -11.27
C VAL A 31 9.41 3.72 -11.54
N ILE A 32 8.12 3.43 -11.79
CA ILE A 32 7.64 2.12 -12.24
C ILE A 32 8.31 1.73 -13.56
N SER A 33 8.36 2.66 -14.53
CA SER A 33 9.01 2.45 -15.82
C SER A 33 10.50 2.16 -15.65
N TRP A 34 11.20 2.90 -14.79
CA TRP A 34 12.60 2.66 -14.51
C TRP A 34 12.86 1.29 -13.88
N HIS A 35 12.02 0.87 -12.92
CA HIS A 35 12.15 -0.44 -12.29
C HIS A 35 11.90 -1.57 -13.29
N LYS A 36 10.88 -1.43 -14.14
CA LYS A 36 10.55 -2.35 -15.22
C LYS A 36 11.70 -2.57 -16.21
N ASN A 37 12.49 -1.52 -16.49
CA ASN A 37 13.60 -1.57 -17.44
C ASN A 37 14.97 -1.86 -16.79
N GLY A 38 15.04 -2.06 -15.48
CA GLY A 38 16.31 -2.32 -14.78
C GLY A 38 17.23 -1.09 -14.66
N CYS A 39 16.65 0.11 -14.65
CA CYS A 39 17.39 1.35 -14.43
C CYS A 39 17.59 1.60 -12.93
N ILE A 40 18.83 1.76 -12.48
CA ILE A 40 19.19 2.06 -11.08
C ILE A 40 19.86 3.43 -11.01
N ILE A 41 19.45 4.27 -10.06
CA ILE A 41 20.16 5.52 -9.73
C ILE A 41 21.05 5.26 -8.52
N MET A 42 22.36 5.48 -8.67
CA MET A 42 23.28 5.45 -7.52
C MET A 42 23.15 6.74 -6.69
N LEU A 43 22.94 6.58 -5.38
CA LEU A 43 22.97 7.68 -4.41
C LEU A 43 24.37 8.34 -4.45
N GLY A 44 24.45 9.58 -4.95
CA GLY A 44 25.66 10.40 -4.91
C GLY A 44 26.06 11.03 -6.25
N ASN A 45 26.02 10.27 -7.35
CA ASN A 45 26.56 10.75 -8.64
C ASN A 45 25.51 11.01 -9.72
N LYS A 46 24.21 10.70 -9.48
CA LYS A 46 23.13 10.76 -10.49
C LYS A 46 23.40 9.94 -11.77
N ASP A 47 24.39 9.04 -11.72
CA ASP A 47 24.72 8.17 -12.84
C ASP A 47 23.66 7.08 -12.97
N TRP A 48 23.18 6.90 -14.20
CA TRP A 48 22.24 5.85 -14.57
C TRP A 48 23.00 4.56 -14.84
N ILE A 49 22.71 3.53 -14.06
CA ILE A 49 23.17 2.18 -14.37
C ILE A 49 21.97 1.39 -14.87
N GLU A 50 21.97 1.09 -16.17
CA GLU A 50 21.04 0.14 -16.77
C GLU A 50 21.62 -1.27 -16.58
N LYS A 51 21.08 -2.00 -15.60
CA LYS A 51 21.44 -3.39 -15.36
C LYS A 51 20.15 -4.23 -15.45
N PRO A 52 20.00 -5.03 -16.51
CA PRO A 52 18.83 -5.90 -16.65
C PRO A 52 18.69 -6.81 -15.42
N PRO A 53 17.46 -7.05 -14.94
CA PRO A 53 17.23 -7.99 -13.86
C PRO A 53 17.69 -9.39 -14.25
N HIS A 54 18.17 -10.17 -13.27
CA HIS A 54 18.49 -11.57 -13.50
C HIS A 54 17.18 -12.34 -13.81
N PRO A 55 17.14 -13.20 -14.84
CA PRO A 55 15.89 -13.83 -15.30
C PRO A 55 15.29 -14.80 -14.29
N LEU A 56 16.13 -15.31 -13.37
CA LEU A 56 15.72 -16.17 -12.26
C LEU A 56 15.71 -15.42 -10.91
N ALA A 57 15.74 -14.09 -10.91
CA ALA A 57 15.63 -13.34 -9.66
C ALA A 57 14.22 -13.49 -9.09
N GLU A 58 14.13 -14.11 -7.92
CA GLU A 58 12.91 -14.14 -7.11
C GLU A 58 12.61 -12.77 -6.52
N ILE A 59 13.64 -11.97 -6.25
CA ILE A 59 13.52 -10.60 -5.72
C ILE A 59 14.41 -9.65 -6.52
N VAL A 60 13.82 -8.54 -6.97
CA VAL A 60 14.52 -7.41 -7.58
C VAL A 60 14.21 -6.16 -6.77
N MET A 61 15.24 -5.45 -6.31
CA MET A 61 15.10 -4.24 -5.50
C MET A 61 15.92 -3.10 -6.10
N ASN A 62 15.27 -1.94 -6.31
CA ASN A 62 15.89 -0.71 -6.79
C ASN A 62 15.60 0.45 -5.85
N PHE A 63 16.49 1.43 -5.88
CA PHE A 63 16.39 2.66 -5.10
C PHE A 63 16.52 3.87 -6.02
N TYR A 64 15.73 4.90 -5.76
CA TYR A 64 15.71 6.14 -6.53
C TYR A 64 15.68 7.33 -5.57
N GLN A 65 16.44 8.38 -5.87
CA GLN A 65 16.33 9.63 -5.12
C GLN A 65 15.04 10.35 -5.49
N ALA A 66 14.23 10.73 -4.51
CA ALA A 66 13.08 11.60 -4.70
C ALA A 66 13.52 13.02 -5.10
N ASP A 67 12.64 13.80 -5.73
CA ASP A 67 12.96 15.14 -6.24
C ASP A 67 13.33 16.14 -5.13
N ASN A 68 12.94 15.86 -3.88
CA ASN A 68 13.35 16.65 -2.72
C ASN A 68 14.83 16.50 -2.36
N GLY A 69 15.55 15.55 -2.99
CA GLY A 69 16.98 15.31 -2.81
C GLY A 69 17.36 14.70 -1.45
N LYS A 70 16.39 14.41 -0.58
CA LYS A 70 16.60 13.84 0.76
C LYS A 70 16.10 12.41 0.84
N ASP A 71 14.91 12.15 0.34
CA ASP A 71 14.24 10.88 0.53
C ASP A 71 14.58 9.90 -0.59
N THR A 72 14.66 8.62 -0.24
CA THR A 72 14.93 7.53 -1.19
C THR A 72 13.67 6.71 -1.37
N ILE A 73 13.21 6.57 -2.61
CA ILE A 73 12.12 5.71 -3.03
C ILE A 73 12.70 4.32 -3.27
N GLN A 74 12.11 3.31 -2.65
CA GLN A 74 12.43 1.90 -2.81
C GLN A 74 11.34 1.22 -3.63
N LEU A 75 11.74 0.45 -4.64
CA LEU A 75 10.86 -0.44 -5.39
C LEU A 75 11.37 -1.88 -5.25
N SER A 76 10.49 -2.78 -4.83
CA SER A 76 10.82 -4.20 -4.70
C SER A 76 9.78 -5.06 -5.42
N THR A 77 10.22 -5.84 -6.40
CA THR A 77 9.40 -6.88 -7.03
C THR A 77 9.81 -8.24 -6.51
N SER A 78 8.88 -8.99 -5.95
CA SER A 78 9.07 -10.35 -5.46
C SER A 78 8.07 -11.32 -6.07
N VAL A 79 8.40 -12.61 -6.07
CA VAL A 79 7.52 -13.72 -6.47
C VAL A 79 7.05 -14.44 -5.20
N ASP A 80 5.76 -14.73 -5.09
CA ASP A 80 5.20 -15.57 -4.00
C ASP A 80 5.30 -17.08 -4.32
N ASP A 81 4.84 -17.93 -3.39
CA ASP A 81 4.88 -19.40 -3.55
C ASP A 81 4.01 -19.91 -4.73
N ASP A 82 3.01 -19.14 -5.14
CA ASP A 82 2.12 -19.43 -6.28
C ASP A 82 2.70 -18.92 -7.61
N GLY A 83 3.86 -18.26 -7.59
CA GLY A 83 4.50 -17.69 -8.77
C GLY A 83 3.98 -16.31 -9.17
N ASN A 84 3.11 -15.69 -8.37
CA ASN A 84 2.60 -14.35 -8.65
C ASN A 84 3.64 -13.30 -8.26
N ARG A 85 3.82 -12.33 -9.16
CA ARG A 85 4.69 -11.18 -8.89
C ARG A 85 3.92 -10.07 -8.20
N THR A 86 4.58 -9.44 -7.25
CA THR A 86 4.10 -8.24 -6.58
C THR A 86 5.22 -7.22 -6.51
N THR A 87 4.94 -5.98 -6.93
CA THR A 87 5.84 -4.83 -6.76
C THR A 87 5.34 -3.95 -5.61
N LYS A 88 6.21 -3.61 -4.67
CA LYS A 88 5.93 -2.65 -3.59
C LYS A 88 6.75 -1.39 -3.83
N ILE A 89 6.10 -0.23 -3.70
CA ILE A 89 6.70 1.10 -3.84
C ILE A 89 6.49 1.84 -2.53
N SER A 90 7.60 2.22 -1.89
CA SER A 90 7.60 2.95 -0.63
C SER A 90 8.81 3.86 -0.58
N PHE A 91 8.86 4.80 0.35
CA PHE A 91 10.12 5.35 0.80
C PHE A 91 10.92 4.28 1.55
N SER A 92 12.24 4.41 1.56
CA SER A 92 13.14 3.46 2.22
C SER A 92 13.03 3.54 3.75
N ASP A 93 12.67 4.70 4.29
CA ASP A 93 12.53 4.91 5.74
C ASP A 93 11.24 4.33 6.33
N GLU A 94 10.28 3.93 5.49
CA GLU A 94 9.04 3.25 5.87
C GLU A 94 9.08 1.73 5.61
N SER A 95 10.24 1.12 5.30
CA SER A 95 10.33 -0.31 4.96
C SER A 95 9.82 -1.22 6.09
N GLU A 96 10.07 -0.83 7.33
CA GLU A 96 9.64 -1.53 8.55
C GLU A 96 8.29 -1.02 9.10
N ASP A 97 7.69 0.01 8.47
CA ASP A 97 6.39 0.51 8.92
C ASP A 97 5.27 -0.38 8.38
N GLU A 98 4.68 -1.19 9.25
CA GLU A 98 3.52 -2.03 8.93
C GLU A 98 2.27 -1.19 8.62
N GLN A 99 2.20 0.06 9.11
CA GLN A 99 1.08 0.97 8.84
C GLN A 99 1.23 1.76 7.54
N ARG A 100 2.31 1.59 6.78
CA ARG A 100 2.55 2.33 5.53
C ARG A 100 1.42 2.18 4.51
N GLY A 101 0.69 1.08 4.58
CA GLY A 101 -0.41 0.73 3.69
C GLY A 101 0.04 0.16 2.34
N HIS A 102 -0.86 -0.55 1.69
CA HIS A 102 -0.60 -1.32 0.46
C HIS A 102 -1.66 -1.00 -0.59
N PHE A 103 -1.72 0.25 -1.02
CA PHE A 103 -2.73 0.69 -1.97
C PHE A 103 -2.44 0.12 -3.36
N ASP A 104 -3.38 -0.63 -3.92
CA ASP A 104 -3.30 -1.11 -5.29
C ASP A 104 -3.27 0.09 -6.27
N TRP A 105 -2.16 0.23 -6.99
CA TRP A 105 -1.91 1.34 -7.89
C TRP A 105 -2.89 1.41 -9.06
N ASP A 106 -3.28 0.27 -9.63
CA ASP A 106 -4.20 0.23 -10.76
C ASP A 106 -5.59 0.68 -10.32
N ILE A 107 -6.01 0.21 -9.14
CA ILE A 107 -7.29 0.65 -8.57
C ILE A 107 -7.22 2.11 -8.11
N CYS A 108 -6.09 2.61 -7.59
CA CYS A 108 -5.91 4.02 -7.25
C CYS A 108 -5.97 4.96 -8.46
N GLN A 109 -5.50 4.51 -9.63
CA GLN A 109 -5.62 5.25 -10.88
C GLN A 109 -7.06 5.23 -11.42
N SER A 110 -7.84 4.20 -11.08
CA SER A 110 -9.27 4.17 -11.35
C SER A 110 -10.01 5.14 -10.42
N LYS A 111 -11.11 5.76 -10.88
CA LYS A 111 -11.95 6.56 -10.00
C LYS A 111 -12.67 5.65 -8.99
N ARG A 112 -12.07 5.40 -7.82
CA ARG A 112 -12.75 4.71 -6.72
C ARG A 112 -13.89 5.59 -6.22
N THR A 113 -15.12 5.08 -6.24
CA THR A 113 -16.19 5.64 -5.41
C THR A 113 -15.86 5.34 -3.95
N PRO A 114 -16.08 6.27 -3.01
CA PRO A 114 -15.90 5.99 -1.59
C PRO A 114 -16.61 4.71 -1.18
N LEU A 115 -15.98 3.92 -0.29
CA LEU A 115 -16.60 2.70 0.22
C LEU A 115 -17.96 3.04 0.84
N LYS A 116 -18.99 2.27 0.50
CA LYS A 116 -20.28 2.40 1.17
C LYS A 116 -20.17 1.86 2.59
N LEU A 117 -20.21 2.74 3.59
CA LEU A 117 -20.34 2.35 4.99
C LEU A 117 -21.82 2.18 5.36
N GLY A 118 -22.07 1.28 6.30
CA GLY A 118 -23.37 1.11 6.93
C GLY A 118 -23.60 2.09 8.07
N ASN A 119 -24.39 1.69 9.07
CA ASN A 119 -24.44 2.40 10.34
C ASN A 119 -23.06 2.37 11.01
N VAL A 120 -22.42 3.52 11.16
CA VAL A 120 -21.11 3.62 11.81
C VAL A 120 -21.30 3.57 13.32
N LEU A 121 -20.72 2.55 13.94
CA LEU A 121 -20.77 2.27 15.37
C LEU A 121 -19.37 2.36 15.95
N CYS A 122 -19.27 2.74 17.22
CA CYS A 122 -18.01 2.77 17.95
C CYS A 122 -18.26 2.27 19.37
N THR A 123 -17.41 1.38 19.87
CA THR A 123 -17.50 0.89 21.25
C THR A 123 -17.29 2.04 22.23
N ILE A 124 -17.83 1.91 23.45
CA ILE A 124 -17.66 2.94 24.48
C ILE A 124 -16.18 3.12 24.82
N CYS A 125 -15.44 2.01 24.91
CA CYS A 125 -14.01 2.00 25.20
C CYS A 125 -13.20 2.69 24.10
N ALA A 126 -13.42 2.34 22.82
CA ALA A 126 -12.76 3.01 21.70
C ALA A 126 -13.10 4.51 21.66
N LYS A 127 -14.36 4.88 21.92
CA LYS A 127 -14.78 6.29 21.94
C LYS A 127 -14.08 7.10 23.03
N GLN A 128 -13.96 6.54 24.23
CA GLN A 128 -13.32 7.19 25.37
C GLN A 128 -11.81 7.34 25.17
N LEU A 129 -11.16 6.32 24.61
CA LEU A 129 -9.72 6.28 24.43
C LEU A 129 -9.25 7.14 23.25
N LEU A 130 -9.90 7.00 22.09
CA LEU A 130 -9.43 7.61 20.84
C LEU A 130 -9.92 9.06 20.65
N GLY A 131 -11.10 9.37 21.17
CA GLY A 131 -11.78 10.65 20.92
C GLY A 131 -12.36 10.77 19.50
N MET A 132 -13.29 11.70 19.33
CA MET A 132 -14.01 11.89 18.06
C MET A 132 -13.11 12.27 16.87
N PRO A 133 -12.08 13.14 16.99
CA PRO A 133 -11.22 13.47 15.85
C PRO A 133 -10.51 12.25 15.24
N THR A 134 -9.99 11.37 16.09
CA THR A 134 -9.34 10.12 15.67
C THR A 134 -10.34 9.18 15.01
N ILE A 135 -11.53 9.03 15.59
CA ILE A 135 -12.61 8.21 15.02
C ILE A 135 -13.00 8.71 13.63
N HIS A 136 -13.15 10.03 13.44
CA HIS A 136 -13.43 10.58 12.12
C HIS A 136 -12.32 10.26 11.11
N ARG A 137 -11.06 10.36 11.50
CA ARG A 137 -9.93 9.98 10.64
C ARG A 137 -9.93 8.50 10.29
N LEU A 138 -10.31 7.62 11.22
CA LEU A 138 -10.47 6.19 10.97
C LEU A 138 -11.61 5.91 9.98
N ILE A 139 -12.72 6.66 10.07
CA ILE A 139 -13.81 6.59 9.10
C ILE A 139 -13.34 7.04 7.71
N GLU A 140 -12.59 8.14 7.62
CA GLU A 140 -12.02 8.64 6.35
C GLU A 140 -11.08 7.61 5.71
N LYS A 141 -10.23 6.96 6.52
CA LYS A 141 -9.39 5.86 6.06
C LYS A 141 -10.22 4.71 5.49
N GLN A 142 -11.24 4.26 6.22
CA GLN A 142 -12.11 3.18 5.76
C GLN A 142 -12.85 3.54 4.45
N LEU A 143 -13.34 4.77 4.33
CA LEU A 143 -13.96 5.29 3.11
C LEU A 143 -12.98 5.33 1.93
N GLY A 144 -11.72 5.65 2.21
CA GLY A 144 -10.62 5.78 1.27
C GLY A 144 -9.87 4.48 0.96
N TYR A 145 -10.38 3.33 1.40
CA TYR A 145 -9.76 2.02 1.18
C TYR A 145 -8.38 1.87 1.85
N ASP A 146 -8.14 2.61 2.93
CA ASP A 146 -6.94 2.46 3.73
C ASP A 146 -7.18 1.40 4.82
N TRP A 147 -6.74 0.17 4.55
CA TRP A 147 -6.94 -0.97 5.44
C TRP A 147 -5.95 -1.01 6.63
N GLY A 148 -4.98 -0.11 6.63
CA GLY A 148 -4.01 0.07 7.70
C GLY A 148 -2.92 -1.01 7.77
N ALA A 149 -2.57 -1.43 8.98
CA ALA A 149 -1.55 -2.43 9.28
C ALA A 149 -2.09 -3.86 9.17
N THR A 150 -2.54 -4.21 7.97
CA THR A 150 -2.83 -5.60 7.60
C THR A 150 -1.85 -6.06 6.51
N SER A 151 -1.72 -7.37 6.33
CA SER A 151 -0.83 -7.94 5.32
C SER A 151 -1.23 -7.53 3.90
N VAL A 152 -0.33 -7.67 2.93
CA VAL A 152 -0.66 -7.38 1.52
C VAL A 152 -1.78 -8.30 1.04
N GLU A 153 -1.78 -9.54 1.51
CA GLU A 153 -2.78 -10.56 1.23
C GLU A 153 -4.15 -10.14 1.76
N ASP A 154 -4.21 -9.60 2.99
CA ASP A 154 -5.44 -9.04 3.57
C ASP A 154 -5.90 -7.78 2.84
N TRP A 155 -4.97 -6.93 2.36
CA TRP A 155 -5.31 -5.79 1.52
C TRP A 155 -5.97 -6.23 0.21
N ILE A 156 -5.45 -7.28 -0.43
CA ILE A 156 -6.04 -7.89 -1.63
C ILE A 156 -7.44 -8.46 -1.32
N GLU A 157 -7.59 -9.20 -0.23
CA GLU A 157 -8.89 -9.77 0.14
C GLU A 157 -9.90 -8.69 0.48
N ASN A 158 -9.50 -7.61 1.15
CA ASN A 158 -10.37 -6.46 1.41
C ASN A 158 -10.78 -5.76 0.11
N ASP A 159 -9.85 -5.52 -0.82
CA ASP A 159 -10.19 -4.94 -2.14
C ASP A 159 -11.18 -5.85 -2.90
N HIS A 160 -11.01 -7.18 -2.86
CA HIS A 160 -11.98 -8.12 -3.43
C HIS A 160 -13.32 -8.15 -2.66
N ALA A 161 -13.28 -7.98 -1.34
CA ALA A 161 -14.46 -8.00 -0.48
C ALA A 161 -15.39 -6.81 -0.75
N VAL A 162 -14.84 -5.68 -1.22
CA VAL A 162 -15.59 -4.54 -1.71
C VAL A 162 -16.52 -4.95 -2.86
N GLU A 163 -16.00 -5.70 -3.84
CA GLU A 163 -16.73 -6.08 -5.06
C GLU A 163 -17.68 -7.27 -4.86
N LYS A 164 -17.35 -8.16 -3.93
CA LYS A 164 -18.06 -9.44 -3.71
C LYS A 164 -18.97 -9.44 -2.49
N ASP A 165 -19.28 -8.26 -1.94
CA ASP A 165 -20.10 -8.07 -0.73
C ASP A 165 -19.65 -8.98 0.43
N LYS A 166 -18.33 -9.12 0.63
CA LYS A 166 -17.77 -9.81 1.81
C LYS A 166 -17.44 -8.81 2.91
N ARG A 167 -17.26 -9.30 4.13
CA ARG A 167 -16.81 -8.49 5.27
C ARG A 167 -15.42 -7.91 4.98
N ILE A 168 -15.24 -6.63 5.33
CA ILE A 168 -13.96 -5.91 5.25
C ILE A 168 -13.44 -5.71 6.66
N VAL A 169 -12.17 -6.00 6.90
CA VAL A 169 -11.51 -5.86 8.21
C VAL A 169 -10.24 -5.04 8.06
N SER A 170 -10.22 -3.85 8.65
CA SER A 170 -9.05 -2.97 8.70
C SER A 170 -8.50 -2.91 10.11
N GLN A 171 -7.19 -2.71 10.23
CA GLN A 171 -6.50 -2.58 11.51
C GLN A 171 -5.59 -1.36 11.52
N HIS A 172 -5.64 -0.54 12.56
CA HIS A 172 -4.75 0.60 12.74
C HIS A 172 -4.14 0.59 14.13
N PHE A 173 -2.93 1.14 14.28
CA PHE A 173 -2.34 1.38 15.60
C PHE A 173 -2.33 2.88 15.88
N ILE A 174 -3.05 3.28 16.94
CA ILE A 174 -3.14 4.66 17.40
C ILE A 174 -2.50 4.75 18.77
N ASP A 175 -1.40 5.49 18.91
CA ASP A 175 -0.67 5.66 20.17
C ASP A 175 -0.32 4.32 20.87
N GLY A 176 -0.03 3.28 20.07
CA GLY A 176 0.30 1.93 20.55
C GLY A 176 -0.89 1.00 20.73
N GLU A 177 -2.13 1.49 20.57
CA GLU A 177 -3.35 0.71 20.71
C GLU A 177 -3.82 0.18 19.35
N SER A 178 -4.09 -1.13 19.29
CA SER A 178 -4.71 -1.75 18.12
C SER A 178 -6.19 -1.35 18.04
N VAL A 179 -6.64 -0.95 16.85
CA VAL A 179 -8.02 -0.56 16.56
C VAL A 179 -8.49 -1.26 15.30
N PHE A 180 -9.57 -2.03 15.41
CA PHE A 180 -10.22 -2.65 14.27
C PHE A 180 -11.36 -1.79 13.74
N ILE A 181 -11.51 -1.78 12.42
CA ILE A 181 -12.69 -1.26 11.72
C ILE A 181 -13.27 -2.40 10.88
N ILE A 182 -14.49 -2.81 11.21
CA ILE A 182 -15.13 -3.95 10.55
C ILE A 182 -16.37 -3.45 9.83
N THR A 183 -16.41 -3.62 8.51
CA THR A 183 -17.59 -3.34 7.70
C THR A 183 -18.24 -4.66 7.30
N GLU A 184 -19.49 -4.88 7.68
CA GLU A 184 -20.20 -6.13 7.40
C GLU A 184 -20.42 -6.35 5.90
N ALA A 185 -20.57 -7.62 5.53
CA ALA A 185 -20.74 -8.09 4.15
C ALA A 185 -21.85 -7.34 3.40
N ASP A 186 -23.00 -7.18 4.04
CA ASP A 186 -24.18 -6.48 3.50
C ASP A 186 -24.11 -4.93 3.64
N ARG A 187 -22.98 -4.40 4.14
CA ARG A 187 -22.79 -2.99 4.47
C ARG A 187 -23.88 -2.44 5.41
N SER A 188 -24.45 -3.28 6.28
CA SER A 188 -25.45 -2.83 7.27
C SER A 188 -24.83 -2.00 8.40
N SER A 189 -23.58 -2.31 8.78
CA SER A 189 -22.85 -1.61 9.82
C SER A 189 -21.34 -1.55 9.54
N THR A 190 -20.71 -0.54 10.12
CA THR A 190 -19.25 -0.40 10.20
C THR A 190 -18.90 -0.14 11.66
N THR A 191 -18.22 -1.07 12.33
CA THR A 191 -17.92 -0.97 13.76
C THR A 191 -16.45 -0.67 14.00
N ILE A 192 -16.17 0.33 14.83
CA ILE A 192 -14.83 0.70 15.30
C ILE A 192 -14.68 0.22 16.75
N MET A 193 -13.66 -0.58 17.02
CA MET A 193 -13.41 -1.17 18.33
C MET A 193 -11.91 -1.34 18.60
N LEU A 194 -11.52 -1.45 19.87
CA LEU A 194 -10.15 -1.74 20.26
C LEU A 194 -9.81 -3.20 19.99
N GLY A 195 -8.52 -3.49 19.80
CA GLY A 195 -8.03 -4.80 19.41
C GLY A 195 -8.39 -5.92 20.37
N TYR A 196 -8.51 -5.64 21.66
CA TYR A 196 -8.88 -6.62 22.68
C TYR A 196 -10.40 -6.88 22.76
N GLU A 197 -11.22 -6.09 22.07
CA GLU A 197 -12.68 -6.26 22.00
C GLU A 197 -13.10 -7.23 20.87
N TYR A 198 -12.17 -7.53 19.95
CA TYR A 198 -12.35 -8.45 18.81
C TYR A 198 -11.77 -9.83 19.12
#